data_AF-H3C5C3-F1
#
_entry.id   AF-H3C5C3-F1
#
_cell.length_a   1.000
_cell.length_b   1.000
_cell.length_c   1.000
_cell.angle_alpha   90.00
_cell.angle_beta   90.00
_cell.angle_gamma   90.00
#
_symmetry.space_group_name_H-M   'P 1'
#
loop_
_entity.id
_entity.type
_entity.pdbx_description
1 polymer ?
#
loop_
_entity_poly.entity_id
_entity_poly.type
_entity_poly.pdbx_seq_one_letter_code
_entity_poly.pdbx_strand_id
1 'polypeptide(L)' 'MTKLPDYKPYPMYPATTSLVNVVPKLSSTGRDLLQNLLKCNPVQRISAEEALQHPYFADFCPP' A
#
# COMPACT_ATOMS: atom_id res chain seq x y z
N MET A 1 8.17 4.05 -20.30
CA MET A 1 7.36 2.95 -20.87
C MET A 1 7.79 1.64 -20.22
N THR A 2 6.87 0.93 -19.57
CA THR A 2 7.16 -0.34 -18.88
C THR A 2 7.43 -1.44 -19.91
N LYS A 3 8.67 -1.91 -19.99
CA LYS A 3 9.13 -2.96 -20.92
C LYS A 3 9.02 -4.36 -20.27
N LEU A 4 7.91 -4.62 -19.57
CA LEU A 4 7.72 -5.92 -18.91
C LEU A 4 7.47 -7.00 -19.98
N PRO A 5 8.13 -8.17 -19.91
CA PRO A 5 8.09 -9.19 -20.97
C PRO A 5 6.68 -9.64 -21.35
N ASP A 6 5.80 -9.78 -20.37
CA ASP A 6 4.43 -10.30 -20.55
C ASP A 6 3.34 -9.22 -20.38
N TYR A 7 3.68 -7.95 -20.62
CA TYR A 7 2.72 -6.86 -20.49
C TYR A 7 1.51 -7.07 -21.41
N LYS A 8 0.31 -6.99 -20.83
CA LYS A 8 -0.96 -6.97 -21.55
C LYS A 8 -1.74 -5.72 -21.16
N PRO A 9 -2.46 -5.06 -22.08
CA PRO A 9 -3.32 -3.95 -21.74
C PRO A 9 -4.45 -4.43 -20.82
N TYR A 10 -4.74 -3.66 -19.77
CA TYR A 10 -5.88 -3.86 -18.88
C TYR A 10 -6.83 -2.65 -19.01
N PRO A 11 -8.13 -2.81 -18.71
CA PRO A 11 -9.03 -1.69 -18.53
C PRO A 11 -8.49 -0.70 -17.49
N MET A 12 -8.76 0.60 -17.69
CA MET A 12 -8.45 1.62 -16.70
C MET A 12 -9.51 1.61 -15.60
N TYR A 13 -9.17 1.04 -14.45
CA TYR A 13 -10.02 1.06 -13.27
C TYR A 13 -9.82 2.36 -12.49
N PRO A 14 -10.89 3.02 -12.03
CA PRO A 14 -10.76 4.24 -11.24
C PRO A 14 -10.16 3.94 -9.85
N ALA A 15 -9.24 4.77 -9.39
CA ALA A 15 -8.64 4.69 -8.05
C ALA A 15 -9.55 5.25 -6.94
N THR A 16 -10.86 5.11 -7.09
CA THR A 16 -11.87 5.68 -6.17
C THR A 16 -12.33 4.70 -5.10
N THR A 17 -11.98 3.41 -5.21
CA THR A 17 -12.31 2.41 -4.20
C THR A 17 -11.61 2.71 -2.89
N SER A 18 -12.38 3.09 -1.88
CA SER A 18 -11.86 3.38 -0.55
C SER A 18 -11.48 2.10 0.19
N LEU A 19 -10.25 2.06 0.72
CA LEU A 19 -9.78 0.96 1.56
C LEU A 19 -10.58 0.81 2.87
N VAL A 20 -11.35 1.83 3.28
CA VAL A 20 -12.25 1.74 4.43
C VAL A 20 -13.24 0.58 4.25
N ASN A 21 -13.73 0.36 3.02
CA ASN A 21 -14.72 -0.67 2.73
C ASN A 21 -14.08 -2.07 2.62
N VAL A 22 -12.79 -2.14 2.29
CA VAL A 22 -12.06 -3.40 2.10
C VAL A 22 -11.45 -3.91 3.41
N VAL A 23 -10.91 -3.00 4.22
CA VAL A 23 -10.26 -3.29 5.51
C VAL A 23 -10.85 -2.41 6.62
N PRO A 24 -12.11 -2.65 7.03
CA PRO A 24 -12.83 -1.76 7.94
C PRO A 24 -12.23 -1.72 9.36
N LYS A 25 -11.54 -2.78 9.78
CA LYS A 25 -10.89 -2.87 11.10
C LYS A 25 -9.56 -2.13 11.19
N LEU A 26 -9.01 -1.71 10.06
CA LEU A 26 -7.71 -1.04 10.00
C LEU A 26 -7.90 0.44 10.32
N SER A 27 -6.98 1.06 11.05
CA SER A 27 -7.02 2.50 11.32
C SER A 27 -6.74 3.32 10.04
N SER A 28 -6.90 4.65 10.10
CA SER A 28 -6.47 5.54 9.03
C SER A 28 -4.97 5.41 8.75
N THR A 29 -4.14 5.38 9.80
CA THR A 29 -2.68 5.18 9.70
C THR A 29 -2.31 3.81 9.14
N GLY A 30 -3.05 2.76 9.49
CA GLY A 30 -2.83 1.43 8.92
C GLY A 30 -3.19 1.36 7.44
N ARG A 31 -4.27 2.02 7.03
CA ARG A 31 -4.63 2.12 5.60
C ARG A 31 -3.61 2.92 4.82
N ASP A 32 -3.02 3.96 5.40
CA ASP A 32 -1.93 4.72 4.77
C ASP A 32 -0.70 3.83 4.52
N LEU A 33 -0.24 3.11 5.55
CA LEU A 33 0.84 2.13 5.40
C LEU A 33 0.51 1.08 4.32
N LEU A 34 -0.72 0.58 4.31
CA LEU A 34 -1.17 -0.41 3.32
C LEU A 34 -1.13 0.15 1.89
N GLN A 35 -1.48 1.42 1.67
CA GLN A 35 -1.35 2.07 0.36
C GLN A 35 0.11 2.24 -0.08
N ASN A 36 1.02 2.47 0.88
CA ASN A 36 2.46 2.57 0.61
C ASN A 36 3.09 1.19 0.31
N LEU A 37 2.57 0.11 0.88
CA LEU A 37 2.97 -1.27 0.58
C LEU A 37 2.42 -1.76 -0.76
N LEU A 38 1.15 -1.44 -1.09
CA LEU A 38 0.46 -1.94 -2.28
C LEU A 38 0.60 -1.03 -3.51
N LYS A 39 1.75 -0.39 -3.68
CA LYS A 39 2.07 0.34 -4.93
C LYS A 39 2.31 -0.66 -6.07
N CYS A 40 1.62 -0.44 -7.20
CA CYS A 40 1.78 -1.24 -8.41
C CYS A 40 3.18 -1.09 -9.01
N ASN A 41 3.74 0.12 -8.99
CA ASN A 41 5.12 0.35 -9.37
C ASN A 41 6.04 -0.05 -8.21
N PRO A 42 6.91 -1.07 -8.38
CA PRO A 42 7.76 -1.57 -7.29
C PRO A 42 8.72 -0.51 -6.74
N VAL A 43 9.16 0.45 -7.56
CA VAL A 43 10.08 1.52 -7.13
C VAL A 43 9.40 2.49 -6.15
N GLN A 44 8.07 2.57 -6.16
CA GLN A 44 7.31 3.44 -5.26
C GLN A 44 6.90 2.76 -3.96
N ARG A 45 7.17 1.45 -3.83
CA ARG A 45 6.80 0.70 -2.64
C ARG A 45 7.72 1.09 -1.49
N ILE A 46 7.13 1.34 -0.32
CA ILE A 46 7.88 1.60 0.92
C ILE A 46 8.80 0.40 1.24
N SER A 47 10.02 0.68 1.69
CA SER A 47 10.94 -0.36 2.15
C SER A 47 10.48 -0.96 3.49
N ALA A 48 11.03 -2.12 3.86
CA ALA A 48 10.73 -2.72 5.15
C ALA A 48 11.21 -1.85 6.33
N GLU A 49 12.37 -1.18 6.17
CA GLU A 49 12.93 -0.29 7.19
C GLU A 49 12.04 0.92 7.43
N GLU A 50 11.60 1.60 6.36
CA GLU A 50 10.67 2.73 6.46
C GLU A 50 9.29 2.30 6.99
N ALA A 51 8.82 1.11 6.62
CA ALA A 51 7.54 0.59 7.10
C ALA A 51 7.53 0.37 8.62
N LEU A 52 8.64 -0.10 9.20
CA LEU A 52 8.78 -0.26 10.66
C LEU A 52 8.79 1.08 11.40
N GLN A 53 9.24 2.15 10.75
CA GLN A 53 9.23 3.52 11.29
C GLN A 53 7.88 4.23 11.09
N HIS A 54 6.91 3.60 10.44
CA HIS A 54 5.63 4.21 10.12
C HIS A 54 4.80 4.51 11.38
N PRO A 55 4.03 5.63 11.44
CA PRO A 55 3.18 5.98 12.59
C PRO A 55 2.15 4.92 12.99
N TYR A 56 1.89 3.95 12.12
CA TYR A 56 1.03 2.80 12.43
C TYR A 56 1.59 1.94 13.57
N PHE A 57 2.93 1.90 13.73
CA PHE A 57 3.60 1.14 14.77
C PHE A 57 4.09 2.01 15.95
N ALA A 58 3.75 3.30 15.99
CA ALA A 58 4.26 4.22 17.01
C ALA A 58 3.87 3.82 18.45
N ASP A 59 2.67 3.26 18.64
CA ASP A 59 2.16 2.83 19.94
C ASP A 59 2.31 1.31 20.16
N PHE A 60 3.11 0.62 19.33
CA PHE A 60 3.30 -0.81 19.44
C PHE A 60 4.35 -1.15 20.50
N CYS A 61 3.92 -1.73 21.62
CA CYS A 61 4.80 -2.46 22.52
C CYS A 61 4.90 -3.92 22.06
N PRO A 62 6.10 -4.45 21.79
CA PRO A 62 6.29 -5.87 21.55
C PRO A 62 5.74 -6.69 22.74
N PRO A 63 5.00 -7.78 22.48
CA PRO A 63 4.50 -8.67 23.53
C PRO A 63 5.61 -9.44 24.25
#